data_AF-A0A2K8SLX9-F1
#
_entry.id   AF-A0A2K8SLX9-F1
#
_cell.length_a   1.000
_cell.length_b   1.000
_cell.length_c   1.000
_cell.angle_alpha   90.00
_cell.angle_beta   90.00
_cell.angle_gamma   90.00
#
_symmetry.space_group_name_H-M   'P 1'
#
loop_
_entity.id
_entity.type
_entity.pdbx_description
1 polymer ?
#
loop_
_entity_poly.entity_id
_entity_poly.type
_entity_poly.pdbx_seq_one_letter_code
_entity_poly.pdbx_strand_id
1 'polypeptide(L)'
;MVVEGWLPDYAIQQALTEFKNGSYSLVITTGGSIEKGIYLSEYKNFAEVSAATFKKLGLESEKVVAVPTPVVIKDRSYASAAEFNRWLSDSNLKLQSINVFSLDVHTRRSWLLFKKLLSPNIKVGAIAAKTQDYDPNKWWDYSQGVRTIIDEGIAYIYARFLNWKS
;
A
#
# COMPACT_ATOMS: atom_id res chain seq x y z
N MET A 1 1.80 -8.32 6.80
CA MET A 1 1.96 -6.89 6.46
C MET A 1 1.38 -6.69 5.06
N VAL A 2 0.51 -5.71 4.88
CA VAL A 2 -0.02 -5.33 3.56
C VAL A 2 0.82 -4.18 3.03
N VAL A 3 1.38 -4.29 1.83
CA VAL A 3 2.29 -3.32 1.23
C VAL A 3 1.65 -2.79 -0.05
N GLU A 4 1.51 -1.46 -0.16
CA GLU A 4 1.03 -0.89 -1.43
C GLU A 4 2.06 -1.10 -2.53
N GLY A 5 1.62 -1.50 -3.72
CA GLY A 5 2.50 -2.00 -4.77
C GLY A 5 3.14 -0.92 -5.62
N TRP A 6 2.66 0.32 -5.52
CA TRP A 6 3.18 1.47 -6.27
C TRP A 6 4.44 2.07 -5.63
N LEU A 7 4.86 1.56 -4.47
CA LEU A 7 5.98 2.11 -3.71
C LEU A 7 7.29 2.04 -4.50
N PRO A 8 8.16 3.06 -4.38
CA PRO A 8 9.49 3.02 -4.97
C PRO A 8 10.37 1.94 -4.30
N ASP A 9 11.40 1.48 -4.99
CA ASP A 9 12.27 0.39 -4.52
C ASP A 9 12.89 0.65 -3.14
N TYR A 10 13.25 1.90 -2.83
CA TYR A 10 13.78 2.26 -1.52
C TYR A 10 12.76 2.04 -0.39
N ALA A 11 11.46 2.20 -0.68
CA ALA A 11 10.40 1.98 0.27
C ALA A 11 10.08 0.48 0.39
N ILE A 12 10.20 -0.29 -0.70
CA ILE A 12 10.13 -1.77 -0.65
C ILE A 12 11.26 -2.34 0.21
N GLN A 13 12.48 -1.78 0.12
CA GLN A 13 13.58 -2.16 1.01
C GLN A 13 13.26 -1.86 2.48
N GLN A 14 12.70 -0.68 2.79
CA GLN A 14 12.25 -0.36 4.14
C GLN A 14 11.17 -1.32 4.63
N ALA A 15 10.22 -1.70 3.77
CA ALA A 15 9.21 -2.70 4.08
C ALA A 15 9.85 -4.07 4.36
N LEU A 16 10.85 -4.48 3.59
CA LEU A 16 11.55 -5.74 3.83
C LEU A 16 12.30 -5.73 5.17
N THR A 17 12.93 -4.61 5.53
CA THR A 17 13.58 -4.43 6.83
C THR A 17 12.56 -4.51 7.97
N GLU A 18 11.43 -3.82 7.84
CA GLU A 18 10.32 -3.90 8.80
C GLU A 18 9.79 -5.34 8.92
N PHE A 19 9.62 -6.04 7.79
CA PHE A 19 9.16 -7.43 7.78
C PHE A 19 10.11 -8.36 8.53
N LYS A 20 11.43 -8.21 8.32
CA LYS A 20 12.47 -9.04 8.95
C LYS A 20 12.62 -8.75 10.45
N ASN A 21 12.42 -7.51 10.86
CA ASN A 21 12.57 -7.09 12.25
C ASN A 21 11.30 -7.29 13.08
N GLY A 22 10.14 -7.32 12.42
CA GLY A 22 8.84 -7.54 13.06
C GLY A 22 8.39 -9.00 13.05
N SER A 23 7.33 -9.30 13.79
CA SER A 23 6.74 -10.64 13.87
C SER A 23 5.68 -10.88 12.79
N TYR A 24 6.03 -10.67 11.52
CA TYR A 24 5.11 -10.86 10.40
C TYR A 24 5.28 -12.24 9.75
N SER A 25 4.17 -12.92 9.47
CA SER A 25 4.20 -14.21 8.76
C SER A 25 4.19 -14.07 7.25
N LEU A 26 3.57 -13.01 6.72
CA LEU A 26 3.33 -12.84 5.28
C LEU A 26 3.39 -11.37 4.87
N VAL A 27 3.98 -11.10 3.69
CA VAL A 27 3.84 -9.86 2.93
C VAL A 27 2.75 -10.04 1.90
N ILE A 28 1.80 -9.11 1.86
CA ILE A 28 0.72 -9.09 0.87
C ILE A 28 0.87 -7.80 0.09
N THR A 29 1.24 -7.86 -1.19
CA THR A 29 1.34 -6.68 -2.04
C THR A 29 0.01 -6.42 -2.73
N THR A 30 -0.46 -5.18 -2.72
CA THR A 30 -1.69 -4.75 -3.41
C THR A 30 -1.37 -3.78 -4.54
N GLY A 31 -2.25 -3.57 -5.50
CA GLY A 31 -2.02 -2.56 -6.53
C GLY A 31 -2.64 -2.91 -7.88
N GLY A 32 -3.08 -1.86 -8.58
CA GLY A 32 -3.73 -1.97 -9.89
C GLY A 32 -2.75 -2.06 -11.07
N SER A 33 -3.30 -1.97 -12.28
CA SER A 33 -2.53 -2.02 -13.53
C SER A 33 -1.45 -0.94 -13.63
N ILE A 34 -0.36 -1.28 -14.31
CA ILE A 34 0.70 -0.33 -14.65
C ILE A 34 0.21 0.54 -15.82
N GLU A 35 0.08 1.85 -15.60
CA GLU A 35 -0.44 2.77 -16.63
C GLU A 35 0.63 3.17 -17.65
N LYS A 36 1.90 3.27 -17.22
CA LYS A 36 3.03 3.68 -18.07
C LYS A 36 4.10 2.61 -18.08
N GLY A 37 4.54 2.22 -19.28
CA GLY A 37 5.56 1.18 -19.47
C GLY A 37 5.02 -0.24 -19.55
N ILE A 38 3.69 -0.43 -19.60
CA ILE A 38 3.05 -1.76 -19.68
C ILE A 38 3.55 -2.61 -20.86
N TYR A 39 3.84 -2.01 -22.01
CA TYR A 39 4.36 -2.72 -23.19
C TYR A 39 5.81 -3.21 -23.04
N LEU A 40 6.53 -2.72 -22.03
CA LEU A 40 7.92 -3.08 -21.72
C LEU A 40 8.03 -3.91 -20.44
N SER A 41 6.95 -3.96 -19.64
CA SER A 41 6.93 -4.58 -18.33
C SER A 41 6.59 -6.07 -18.44
N GLU A 42 7.37 -6.91 -17.76
CA GLU A 42 7.05 -8.34 -17.61
C GLU A 42 5.80 -8.57 -16.76
N TYR A 43 5.48 -7.62 -15.88
CA TYR A 43 4.32 -7.65 -14.98
C TYR A 43 3.23 -6.68 -15.43
N LYS A 44 1.96 -7.00 -15.13
CA LYS A 44 0.83 -6.19 -15.60
C LYS A 44 0.28 -5.23 -14.55
N ASN A 45 0.63 -5.42 -13.29
CA ASN A 45 0.13 -4.63 -12.16
C ASN A 45 1.22 -4.42 -11.10
N PHE A 46 1.01 -3.39 -10.29
CA PHE A 46 1.93 -3.01 -9.23
C PHE A 46 2.02 -4.03 -8.09
N ALA A 47 0.98 -4.84 -7.85
CA ALA A 47 1.02 -5.89 -6.84
C ALA A 47 2.08 -6.95 -7.21
N GLU A 48 2.07 -7.42 -8.45
CA GLU A 48 3.01 -8.40 -8.97
C GLU A 48 4.43 -7.84 -9.06
N VAL A 49 4.60 -6.60 -9.54
CA VAL A 49 5.91 -5.93 -9.55
C VAL A 49 6.50 -5.91 -8.14
N SER A 50 5.75 -5.40 -7.16
CA SER A 50 6.25 -5.33 -5.78
C SER A 50 6.53 -6.71 -5.19
N ALA A 51 5.70 -7.72 -5.45
CA ALA A 51 5.97 -9.09 -5.00
C ALA A 51 7.25 -9.66 -5.62
N ALA A 52 7.48 -9.42 -6.90
CA ALA A 52 8.69 -9.82 -7.60
C ALA A 52 9.93 -9.09 -7.04
N THR A 53 9.81 -7.79 -6.75
CA THR A 53 10.88 -7.01 -6.11
C THR A 53 11.23 -7.59 -4.74
N PHE A 54 10.25 -7.94 -3.90
CA PHE A 54 10.51 -8.61 -2.62
C PHE A 54 11.28 -9.92 -2.79
N LYS A 55 10.87 -10.78 -3.74
CA LYS A 55 11.57 -12.04 -4.05
C LYS A 55 13.00 -11.77 -4.51
N LYS A 56 13.19 -10.77 -5.37
CA LYS A 56 14.53 -10.38 -5.86
C LYS A 56 15.43 -9.86 -4.74
N LEU A 57 14.86 -9.21 -3.73
CA LEU A 57 15.56 -8.74 -2.53
C LEU A 57 15.75 -9.84 -1.47
N GLY A 58 15.40 -11.09 -1.79
CA GLY A 58 15.69 -12.26 -0.96
C GLY A 58 14.59 -12.64 0.03
N LEU A 59 13.34 -12.18 -0.16
CA LEU A 59 12.20 -12.73 0.56
C LEU A 59 11.79 -14.08 -0.05
N GLU A 60 11.59 -15.10 0.78
CA GLU A 60 11.09 -16.41 0.36
C GLU A 60 9.75 -16.29 -0.39
N SER A 61 9.56 -17.09 -1.45
CA SER A 61 8.38 -16.96 -2.32
C SER A 61 7.07 -17.26 -1.58
N GLU A 62 7.12 -18.11 -0.57
CA GLU A 62 6.01 -18.52 0.29
C GLU A 62 5.61 -17.42 1.28
N LYS A 63 6.51 -16.45 1.52
CA LYS A 63 6.30 -15.32 2.43
C LYS A 63 5.73 -14.08 1.74
N VAL A 64 5.48 -14.13 0.43
CA VAL A 64 4.91 -13.01 -0.33
C VAL A 64 3.80 -13.43 -1.28
N VAL A 65 2.66 -12.76 -1.17
CA VAL A 65 1.50 -12.96 -2.04
C VAL A 65 1.13 -11.65 -2.71
N ALA A 66 0.96 -11.67 -4.04
CA ALA A 66 0.41 -10.55 -4.78
C ALA A 66 -1.13 -10.65 -4.81
N VAL A 67 -1.78 -9.53 -4.54
CA VAL A 67 -3.23 -9.34 -4.65
C VAL A 67 -3.50 -8.18 -5.62
N PRO A 68 -3.53 -8.46 -6.94
CA PRO A 68 -3.79 -7.45 -7.96
C PRO A 68 -5.15 -6.82 -7.80
N THR A 69 -5.21 -5.49 -7.85
CA THR A 69 -6.46 -4.73 -7.77
C THR A 69 -7.07 -4.59 -9.16
N PRO A 70 -8.39 -4.84 -9.32
CA PRO A 70 -9.09 -4.55 -10.57
C PRO A 70 -8.88 -3.10 -11.03
N VAL A 71 -8.90 -2.88 -12.35
CA VAL A 71 -8.79 -1.53 -12.91
C VAL A 71 -10.02 -0.71 -12.49
N VAL A 72 -9.78 0.37 -11.75
CA VAL A 72 -10.80 1.34 -11.36
C VAL A 72 -10.34 2.74 -11.74
N ILE A 73 -11.29 3.55 -12.23
CA ILE A 73 -11.03 4.95 -12.61
C ILE A 73 -10.97 5.85 -11.35
N LYS A 74 -11.75 5.50 -10.33
CA LYS A 74 -11.88 6.25 -9.08
C LYS A 74 -11.43 5.39 -7.90
N ASP A 75 -10.88 6.01 -6.86
CA ASP A 75 -10.65 5.39 -5.55
C ASP A 75 -9.73 4.17 -5.54
N ARG A 76 -8.61 4.24 -6.27
CA ARG A 76 -7.61 3.16 -6.37
C ARG A 76 -7.17 2.59 -5.02
N SER A 77 -6.93 3.43 -4.00
CA SER A 77 -6.57 2.97 -2.65
C SER A 77 -7.71 2.21 -1.95
N TYR A 78 -8.97 2.61 -2.17
CA TYR A 78 -10.13 1.89 -1.63
C TYR A 78 -10.32 0.56 -2.34
N ALA A 79 -10.24 0.54 -3.67
CA ALA A 79 -10.33 -0.69 -4.45
C ALA A 79 -9.25 -1.70 -4.02
N SER A 80 -8.04 -1.23 -3.74
CA SER A 80 -6.96 -2.09 -3.24
C SER A 80 -7.29 -2.71 -1.87
N ALA A 81 -7.87 -1.92 -0.96
CA ALA A 81 -8.31 -2.40 0.34
C ALA A 81 -9.52 -3.34 0.26
N ALA A 82 -10.46 -3.08 -0.66
CA ALA A 82 -11.63 -3.91 -0.89
C ALA A 82 -11.24 -5.26 -1.50
N GLU A 83 -10.33 -5.26 -2.48
CA GLU A 83 -9.82 -6.47 -3.10
C GLU A 83 -9.00 -7.30 -2.11
N PHE A 84 -8.19 -6.65 -1.26
CA PHE A 84 -7.54 -7.32 -0.14
C PHE A 84 -8.56 -8.01 0.78
N ASN A 85 -9.66 -7.33 1.15
CA ASN A 85 -10.69 -7.91 2.00
C ASN A 85 -11.40 -9.11 1.34
N ARG A 86 -11.65 -9.01 0.02
CA ARG A 86 -12.22 -10.10 -0.79
C ARG A 86 -11.28 -11.31 -0.80
N TRP A 87 -10.01 -11.10 -1.16
CA TRP A 87 -8.98 -12.13 -1.14
C TRP A 87 -8.83 -12.78 0.23
N LEU A 88 -8.86 -11.98 1.30
CA LEU A 88 -8.74 -12.48 2.67
C LEU A 88 -9.91 -13.40 3.03
N SER A 89 -11.13 -13.04 2.62
CA SER A 89 -12.34 -13.84 2.85
C SER A 89 -12.31 -15.18 2.10
N ASP A 90 -11.68 -15.22 0.93
CA ASP A 90 -11.48 -16.44 0.14
C ASP A 90 -10.28 -17.28 0.63
N SER A 91 -9.42 -16.70 1.47
CA SER A 91 -8.24 -17.36 2.02
C SER A 91 -8.56 -18.15 3.29
N ASN A 92 -7.73 -19.15 3.61
CA ASN A 92 -7.80 -19.86 4.90
C ASN A 92 -7.12 -19.09 6.05
N LEU A 93 -6.72 -17.83 5.84
CA LEU A 93 -6.00 -17.05 6.84
C LEU A 93 -6.96 -16.42 7.85
N LYS A 94 -6.74 -16.71 9.13
CA LYS A 94 -7.43 -16.04 10.25
C LYS A 94 -6.52 -14.95 10.82
N LEU A 95 -6.66 -13.74 10.31
CA LEU A 95 -5.88 -12.58 10.77
C LEU A 95 -6.63 -11.84 11.89
N GLN A 96 -5.93 -11.53 12.98
CA GLN A 96 -6.45 -10.65 14.04
C GLN A 96 -5.99 -9.20 13.87
N SER A 97 -4.86 -9.01 13.20
CA SER A 97 -4.28 -7.70 12.94
C SER A 97 -3.48 -7.67 11.65
N ILE A 98 -3.38 -6.48 11.07
CA ILE A 98 -2.50 -6.18 9.94
C ILE A 98 -1.83 -4.82 10.16
N ASN A 99 -0.65 -4.63 9.56
CA ASN A 99 -0.08 -3.33 9.31
C ASN A 99 -0.13 -3.03 7.82
N VAL A 100 -0.66 -1.85 7.47
CA VAL A 100 -0.59 -1.29 6.12
C VAL A 100 0.69 -0.49 6.01
N PHE A 101 1.56 -0.88 5.08
CA PHE A 101 2.82 -0.22 4.79
C PHE A 101 2.67 0.59 3.50
N SER A 102 2.92 1.89 3.60
CA SER A 102 2.83 2.82 2.47
C SER A 102 3.86 3.93 2.58
N LEU A 103 3.84 4.92 1.68
CA LEU A 103 4.81 5.99 1.60
C LEU A 103 4.34 7.22 2.36
N ASP A 104 5.15 7.70 3.30
CA ASP A 104 5.02 9.01 3.91
C ASP A 104 3.57 9.39 4.30
N VAL A 105 3.11 10.62 4.00
CA VAL A 105 1.79 11.12 4.41
C VAL A 105 0.61 10.38 3.75
N HIS A 106 0.81 9.76 2.58
CA HIS A 106 -0.21 8.96 1.90
C HIS A 106 -0.70 7.80 2.78
N THR A 107 0.20 7.25 3.60
CA THR A 107 -0.07 6.16 4.54
C THR A 107 -1.30 6.41 5.40
N ARG A 108 -1.55 7.67 5.79
CA ARG A 108 -2.68 8.01 6.65
C ARG A 108 -4.03 7.79 5.96
N ARG A 109 -4.12 8.08 4.67
CA ARG A 109 -5.32 7.85 3.86
C ARG A 109 -5.53 6.37 3.60
N SER A 110 -4.48 5.63 3.24
CA SER A 110 -4.57 4.18 3.06
C SER A 110 -5.01 3.49 4.34
N TRP A 111 -4.40 3.83 5.48
CA TRP A 111 -4.82 3.33 6.80
C TRP A 111 -6.31 3.55 7.07
N LEU A 112 -6.82 4.75 6.81
CA LEU A 112 -8.23 5.07 7.02
C LEU A 112 -9.15 4.15 6.21
N LEU A 113 -8.82 3.89 4.93
CA LEU A 113 -9.63 3.07 4.04
C LEU A 113 -9.60 1.59 4.45
N PHE A 114 -8.43 1.04 4.73
CA PHE A 114 -8.29 -0.32 5.25
C PHE A 114 -9.01 -0.48 6.59
N LYS A 115 -8.84 0.48 7.51
CA LYS A 115 -9.52 0.44 8.81
C LYS A 115 -11.03 0.44 8.65
N LYS A 116 -11.58 1.26 7.76
CA LYS A 116 -13.03 1.32 7.49
C LYS A 116 -13.59 -0.01 6.99
N LEU A 117 -12.84 -0.73 6.15
CA LEU A 117 -13.30 -1.99 5.57
C LEU A 117 -13.16 -3.19 6.50
N LEU A 118 -12.11 -3.21 7.33
CA LEU A 118 -11.74 -4.40 8.10
C LEU A 118 -12.15 -4.32 9.58
N SER A 119 -12.44 -3.12 10.10
CA SER A 119 -12.93 -2.96 11.47
C SER A 119 -14.41 -3.37 11.58
N PRO A 120 -14.84 -3.94 12.73
CA PRO A 120 -14.07 -4.17 13.96
C PRO A 120 -13.31 -5.50 13.99
N ASN A 121 -13.45 -6.35 12.98
CA ASN A 121 -12.98 -7.74 13.01
C ASN A 121 -11.45 -7.87 13.01
N ILE A 122 -10.75 -6.96 12.34
CA ILE A 122 -9.28 -6.97 12.23
C ILE A 122 -8.73 -5.62 12.68
N LYS A 123 -7.73 -5.66 13.56
CA LYS A 123 -7.01 -4.45 14.00
C LYS A 123 -6.08 -3.97 12.89
N VAL A 124 -6.25 -2.72 12.46
CA VAL A 124 -5.45 -2.13 11.37
C VAL A 124 -4.48 -1.09 11.93
N GLY A 125 -3.19 -1.40 11.90
CA GLY A 125 -2.09 -0.47 12.10
C GLY A 125 -1.53 0.04 10.77
N ALA A 126 -0.61 0.99 10.84
CA ALA A 126 0.02 1.56 9.66
C ALA A 126 1.47 1.94 9.91
N ILE A 127 2.29 1.80 8.86
CA ILE A 127 3.72 2.10 8.87
C ILE A 127 4.01 2.96 7.64
N ALA A 128 4.52 4.16 7.88
CA ALA A 128 4.89 5.08 6.82
C ALA A 128 6.37 4.95 6.52
N ALA A 129 6.70 4.56 5.29
CA ALA A 129 8.06 4.60 4.79
C ALA A 129 8.56 6.04 4.75
N LYS A 130 9.82 6.25 5.10
CA LYS A 130 10.47 7.55 4.94
C LYS A 130 10.69 7.80 3.46
N THR A 131 10.11 8.88 2.94
CA THR A 131 10.38 9.34 1.57
C THR A 131 11.84 9.78 1.44
N GLN A 132 12.42 9.57 0.26
CA GLN A 132 13.72 10.11 -0.15
C GLN A 132 13.56 11.31 -1.10
N ASP A 133 12.32 11.73 -1.38
CA ASP A 133 12.02 12.75 -2.40
C ASP A 133 12.07 14.18 -1.84
N TYR A 134 12.02 14.33 -0.51
CA TYR A 134 12.18 15.59 0.23
C TYR A 134 12.50 15.32 1.71
N ASP A 135 12.95 16.34 2.45
CA ASP A 135 13.06 16.29 3.92
C ASP A 135 11.66 16.47 4.55
N PRO A 136 11.07 15.45 5.21
CA PRO A 136 9.73 15.57 5.79
C PRO A 136 9.62 16.63 6.89
N ASN A 137 10.72 17.00 7.55
CA ASN A 137 10.72 18.04 8.59
C ASN A 137 10.77 19.47 8.01
N LYS A 138 11.06 19.59 6.72
CA LYS A 138 11.17 20.86 5.99
C LYS A 138 10.45 20.77 4.64
N TRP A 139 9.35 20.02 4.60
CA TRP A 139 8.63 19.68 3.38
C TRP A 139 8.22 20.91 2.55
N TRP A 140 8.02 22.07 3.19
CA TRP A 140 7.65 23.33 2.55
C TRP A 140 8.78 23.94 1.71
N ASP A 141 10.04 23.56 1.95
CA ASP A 141 11.20 24.00 1.16
C ASP A 141 11.31 23.25 -0.18
N TYR A 142 10.54 22.18 -0.36
CA TYR A 142 10.60 21.30 -1.53
C TYR A 142 9.28 21.29 -2.28
N SER A 143 9.30 21.55 -3.60
CA SER A 143 8.08 21.52 -4.42
C SER A 143 7.35 20.17 -4.35
N GLN A 144 8.10 19.06 -4.24
CA GLN A 144 7.53 17.73 -4.06
C GLN A 144 6.82 17.60 -2.71
N GLY A 145 7.44 18.05 -1.61
CA GLY A 145 6.85 18.01 -0.27
C GLY A 145 5.57 18.84 -0.17
N VAL A 146 5.59 20.07 -0.71
CA VAL A 146 4.40 20.94 -0.78
C VAL A 146 3.24 20.25 -1.51
N ARG A 147 3.49 19.71 -2.70
CA ARG A 147 2.45 19.03 -3.49
C ARG A 147 1.92 17.80 -2.77
N THR A 148 2.80 16.92 -2.30
CA THR A 148 2.42 15.67 -1.64
C THR A 148 1.56 15.93 -0.40
N ILE A 149 1.93 16.88 0.45
CA ILE A 149 1.18 17.15 1.69
C ILE A 149 -0.17 17.81 1.41
N ILE A 150 -0.24 18.77 0.49
CA ILE A 150 -1.51 19.43 0.13
C ILE A 150 -2.45 18.42 -0.54
N ASP A 151 -1.97 17.68 -1.53
CA ASP A 151 -2.78 16.71 -2.28
C ASP A 151 -3.32 15.61 -1.35
N GLU A 152 -2.47 15.05 -0.48
CA GLU A 152 -2.90 14.04 0.48
C GLU A 152 -3.80 14.61 1.58
N GLY A 153 -3.63 15.88 1.97
CA GLY A 153 -4.55 16.56 2.87
C GLY A 153 -5.96 16.65 2.29
N ILE A 154 -6.09 17.12 1.04
CA ILE A 154 -7.36 17.20 0.32
C ILE A 154 -7.95 15.79 0.11
N ALA A 155 -7.15 14.85 -0.37
CA ALA A 155 -7.57 13.48 -0.62
C ALA A 155 -8.01 12.77 0.67
N TYR A 156 -7.34 13.02 1.80
CA TYR A 156 -7.72 12.47 3.09
C TYR A 156 -9.08 13.02 3.53
N ILE A 157 -9.31 14.34 3.43
CA ILE A 157 -10.61 14.95 3.75
C ILE A 157 -11.71 14.36 2.86
N TYR A 158 -11.46 14.25 1.56
CA TYR A 158 -12.39 13.63 0.60
C TYR A 158 -12.72 12.19 0.99
N ALA A 159 -11.70 11.36 1.24
CA ALA A 159 -11.87 9.98 1.68
C ALA A 159 -12.53 9.86 3.06
N ARG A 160 -12.34 10.86 3.93
CA ARG A 160 -12.86 10.87 5.30
C ARG A 160 -14.32 11.30 5.38
N PHE A 161 -14.83 12.12 4.45
CA PHE A 161 -16.14 12.78 4.57
C PHE A 161 -17.05 12.72 3.33
N LEU A 162 -16.54 12.42 2.15
CA LEU A 162 -17.34 12.52 0.92
C LEU A 162 -17.47 11.20 0.16
N ASN A 163 -16.65 10.21 0.49
CA ASN A 163 -16.54 9.01 -0.32
C ASN A 163 -16.94 7.76 0.45
N TRP A 164 -18.19 7.32 0.26
CA TRP A 164 -18.68 6.09 0.89
C TRP A 164 -19.61 5.21 0.08
N LYS A 165 -20.28 5.72 -0.95
CA LYS A 165 -21.09 4.89 -1.84
C LYS A 165 -21.07 5.52 -3.23
N SER A 166 -20.33 4.90 -4.14
CA SER A 166 -20.59 4.95 -5.58
C SER A 166 -20.69 3.50 -6.01
#